data_AF-A0A4S3JTU6-F1
#
_entry.id   AF-A0A4S3JTU6-F1
#
_cell.length_a   1.000
_cell.length_b   1.000
_cell.length_c   1.000
_cell.angle_alpha   90.00
_cell.angle_beta   90.00
_cell.angle_gamma   90.00
#
_symmetry.space_group_name_H-M   'P 1'
#
loop_
_entity.id
_entity.type
_entity.pdbx_description
1 polymer ?
#
loop_
_entity_poly.entity_id
_entity_poly.type
_entity_poly.pdbx_seq_one_letter_code
_entity_poly.pdbx_strand_id
1 'polypeptide(L)'
;MYECLPSKTPIRLKCRVPEVEDSNGVEVVVDDGTVERGNIVLGCDGVHSLVRSKMWESANKAILRRITVQEKKTFVTRYWFLFLTQPDKTFFFVFFRLRAEEEFQWPDRKRYTNADAEELAASVASHLVCETLIFREILRRRSRGSLISLEEGILSTIKLRVFASIDPSLD
;
A
#
# COMPACT_ATOMS: atom_id res chain seq x y z
N MET A 1 20.29 -0.69 -1.47
CA MET A 1 19.25 -0.74 -0.42
C MET A 1 19.44 -1.96 0.47
N TYR A 2 19.44 -3.18 -0.06
CA TYR A 2 19.70 -4.40 0.71
C TYR A 2 21.05 -4.40 1.46
N GLU A 3 22.12 -3.97 0.79
CA GLU A 3 23.47 -3.89 1.39
C GLU A 3 23.60 -2.86 2.53
N CYS A 4 22.65 -1.93 2.64
CA CYS A 4 22.69 -0.88 3.64
C CYS A 4 21.89 -1.22 4.91
N LEU A 5 21.34 -2.44 5.00
CA LEU A 5 20.51 -2.82 6.13
C LEU A 5 21.36 -3.16 7.36
N PRO A 6 20.99 -2.66 8.56
CA PRO A 6 21.72 -2.91 9.80
C PRO A 6 21.74 -4.39 10.19
N SER A 7 20.75 -5.16 9.74
CA SER A 7 20.74 -6.61 9.83
C SER A 7 19.94 -7.21 8.67
N LYS A 8 20.46 -8.29 8.09
CA LYS A 8 19.80 -9.10 7.06
C LYS A 8 19.09 -10.32 7.65
N THR A 9 19.24 -10.58 8.95
CA THR A 9 18.59 -11.69 9.66
C THR A 9 17.07 -11.79 9.45
N PRO A 10 16.28 -10.69 9.42
CA PRO A 10 14.84 -10.81 9.18
C PRO A 10 14.48 -11.07 7.71
N ILE A 11 15.44 -11.13 6.79
CA ILE A 11 15.19 -11.26 5.36
C ILE A 11 15.40 -12.70 4.92
N ARG A 12 14.33 -13.30 4.38
CA ARG A 12 14.38 -14.59 3.69
C ARG A 12 14.41 -14.35 2.19
N LEU A 13 15.58 -14.56 1.57
CA LEU A 13 15.73 -14.54 0.11
C LEU A 13 15.32 -15.89 -0.49
N LYS A 14 15.12 -15.93 -1.82
CA LYS A 14 14.68 -17.13 -2.55
C LYS A 14 13.42 -17.76 -1.95
N CYS A 15 12.54 -16.89 -1.47
CA CYS A 15 11.31 -17.23 -0.77
C CYS A 15 10.18 -16.68 -1.61
N ARG A 16 9.63 -17.50 -2.50
CA ARG A 16 8.45 -17.11 -3.27
C ARG A 16 7.23 -17.36 -2.40
N VAL A 17 6.32 -16.40 -2.38
CA VAL A 17 5.02 -16.56 -1.73
C VAL A 17 4.01 -16.98 -2.80
N PRO A 18 3.59 -18.26 -2.86
CA PRO A 18 2.48 -18.69 -3.72
C PRO A 18 1.10 -18.32 -3.17
N GLU A 19 0.95 -18.19 -1.86
CA GLU A 19 -0.37 -18.06 -1.24
C GLU A 19 -0.35 -17.23 0.06
N VAL A 20 -1.43 -16.48 0.24
CA VAL A 20 -1.71 -15.69 1.44
C VAL A 20 -3.16 -15.92 1.82
N GLU A 21 -3.40 -16.32 3.06
CA GLU A 21 -4.73 -16.57 3.62
C GLU A 21 -5.07 -15.59 4.74
N ASP A 22 -6.33 -15.14 4.74
CA ASP A 22 -6.93 -14.31 5.79
C ASP A 22 -7.64 -15.24 6.80
N SER A 23 -7.01 -15.48 7.94
CA SER A 23 -7.48 -16.35 9.02
C SER A 23 -7.64 -15.55 10.33
N ASN A 24 -7.32 -16.12 11.50
CA ASN A 24 -7.22 -15.36 12.77
C ASN A 24 -5.88 -14.59 12.82
N GLY A 25 -5.60 -13.82 11.77
CA GLY A 25 -4.28 -13.32 11.39
C GLY A 25 -4.05 -13.50 9.89
N VAL A 26 -2.79 -13.41 9.45
CA VAL A 26 -2.40 -13.67 8.07
C VAL A 26 -1.46 -14.86 8.05
N GLU A 27 -1.75 -15.82 7.19
CA GLU A 27 -0.89 -16.97 6.92
C GLU A 27 -0.28 -16.83 5.54
N VAL A 28 1.05 -16.83 5.48
CA VAL A 28 1.82 -16.73 4.25
C VAL A 28 2.44 -18.08 4.00
N VAL A 29 1.98 -18.77 2.96
CA VAL A 29 2.57 -20.03 2.51
C VAL A 29 3.73 -19.68 1.59
N VAL A 30 4.88 -20.25 1.87
CA VAL A 30 6.10 -20.14 1.08
C VAL A 30 6.20 -21.35 0.16
N ASP A 31 6.88 -21.20 -0.98
CA ASP A 31 7.09 -22.24 -1.98
C ASP A 31 7.83 -23.50 -1.45
N ASP A 32 8.64 -23.35 -0.40
CA ASP A 32 9.26 -24.46 0.33
C ASP A 32 8.28 -25.23 1.27
N GLY A 33 7.01 -24.83 1.31
CA GLY A 33 5.95 -25.39 2.16
C GLY A 33 5.91 -24.82 3.57
N THR A 34 6.83 -23.92 3.93
CA THR A 34 6.81 -23.23 5.23
C THR A 34 5.60 -22.30 5.29
N VAL A 35 4.94 -22.27 6.44
CA VAL A 35 3.85 -21.32 6.72
C VAL A 35 4.33 -20.30 7.74
N GLU A 36 4.38 -19.05 7.32
CA GLU A 36 4.68 -17.92 8.20
C GLU A 36 3.37 -17.31 8.69
N ARG A 37 3.25 -17.14 10.01
CA ARG A 37 2.05 -16.62 10.65
C ARG A 37 2.32 -15.22 11.18
N GLY A 38 1.46 -14.28 10.81
CA GLY A 38 1.52 -12.89 11.24
C GLY A 38 0.13 -12.32 11.37
N ASN A 39 0.02 -11.00 11.39
CA ASN A 39 -1.28 -10.34 11.43
C ASN A 39 -1.40 -9.19 10.42
N ILE A 40 -0.34 -8.85 9.69
CA ILE A 40 -0.33 -7.95 8.54
C ILE A 40 0.59 -8.57 7.50
N VAL A 41 0.15 -8.47 6.25
CA VAL A 41 1.00 -8.66 5.08
C VAL A 41 1.14 -7.31 4.36
N LEU A 42 2.36 -6.98 3.96
CA LEU A 42 2.64 -5.84 3.10
C LEU A 42 3.06 -6.38 1.73
N GLY A 43 2.29 -6.05 0.70
CA GLY A 43 2.60 -6.41 -0.68
C GLY A 43 3.65 -5.48 -1.27
N CYS A 44 4.91 -5.92 -1.25
CA CYS A 44 6.01 -5.26 -1.98
C CYS A 44 6.43 -6.08 -3.22
N ASP A 45 5.50 -6.86 -3.78
CA ASP A 45 5.68 -7.88 -4.82
C ASP A 45 5.36 -7.38 -6.25
N GLY A 46 5.41 -6.05 -6.44
CA GLY A 46 5.45 -5.42 -7.76
C GLY A 46 4.15 -5.48 -8.58
N VAL A 47 4.27 -5.30 -9.90
CA VAL A 47 3.11 -5.13 -10.80
C VAL A 47 2.23 -6.38 -10.92
N HIS A 48 2.80 -7.56 -10.67
CA HIS A 48 2.10 -8.85 -10.63
C HIS A 48 1.72 -9.29 -9.21
N SER A 49 1.63 -8.34 -8.26
CA SER A 49 1.34 -8.60 -6.84
C SER A 49 0.26 -9.66 -6.59
N LEU A 50 0.68 -10.73 -5.93
CA LEU A 50 -0.17 -11.78 -5.36
C LEU A 50 -0.92 -11.24 -4.15
N VAL A 51 -0.27 -10.45 -3.29
CA VAL A 51 -0.90 -9.88 -2.09
C VAL A 51 -2.14 -9.10 -2.48
N ARG A 52 -2.05 -8.29 -3.54
CA ARG A 52 -3.20 -7.55 -4.09
C ARG A 52 -4.31 -8.48 -4.59
N SER A 53 -3.98 -9.53 -5.33
CA SER A 53 -4.98 -10.52 -5.80
C SER A 53 -5.71 -11.20 -4.63
N LYS A 54 -4.98 -11.57 -3.58
CA LYS A 54 -5.56 -12.21 -2.38
C LYS A 54 -6.40 -11.27 -1.53
N MET A 55 -6.00 -10.00 -1.43
CA MET A 55 -6.86 -8.96 -0.83
C MET A 55 -8.20 -8.85 -1.56
N TRP A 56 -8.19 -8.96 -2.89
CA TRP A 56 -9.42 -8.95 -3.69
C TRP A 56 -10.28 -10.19 -3.47
N GLU A 57 -9.67 -11.38 -3.44
CA GLU A 57 -10.37 -12.62 -3.10
C GLU A 57 -11.00 -12.56 -1.70
N SER A 58 -10.27 -12.09 -0.69
CA SER A 58 -10.80 -11.95 0.68
C SER A 58 -11.90 -10.91 0.75
N ALA A 59 -11.72 -9.74 0.11
CA ALA A 59 -12.76 -8.71 0.05
C ALA A 59 -14.04 -9.26 -0.61
N ASN A 60 -13.94 -9.99 -1.73
CA ASN A 60 -15.10 -10.61 -2.37
C ASN A 60 -15.77 -11.66 -1.48
N LYS A 61 -15.02 -12.43 -0.68
CA LYS A 61 -15.56 -13.38 0.30
C LYS A 61 -16.23 -12.69 1.50
N ALA A 62 -15.61 -11.62 2.01
CA ALA A 62 -16.09 -10.83 3.15
C ALA A 62 -17.30 -9.95 2.79
N ILE A 63 -17.43 -9.55 1.52
CA ILE A 63 -18.58 -8.81 0.97
C ILE A 63 -19.74 -9.79 0.66
N LEU A 64 -20.04 -10.68 1.61
CA LEU A 64 -21.40 -11.19 1.79
C LEU A 64 -22.04 -10.45 2.97
N ARG A 65 -22.63 -9.27 2.66
CA ARG A 65 -23.59 -8.52 3.50
C ARG A 65 -23.10 -7.95 4.87
N ARG A 66 -21.89 -7.37 5.01
CA ARG A 66 -21.51 -6.85 6.35
C ARG A 66 -20.54 -5.66 6.50
N ILE A 67 -20.46 -4.76 5.53
CA ILE A 67 -20.00 -3.37 5.77
C ILE A 67 -21.00 -2.44 5.10
N THR A 68 -21.67 -1.58 5.87
CA THR A 68 -22.62 -0.64 5.26
C THR A 68 -21.86 0.47 4.54
N VAL A 69 -22.34 0.84 3.35
CA VAL A 69 -21.84 1.98 2.56
C VAL A 69 -21.74 3.27 3.40
N GLN A 70 -22.52 3.36 4.47
CA GLN A 70 -22.59 4.49 5.39
C GLN A 70 -21.33 4.65 6.27
N GLU A 71 -20.74 3.57 6.78
CA GLU A 71 -19.52 3.63 7.61
C GLU A 71 -18.28 3.96 6.79
N LYS A 72 -18.25 3.56 5.50
CA LYS A 72 -17.23 4.01 4.56
C LYS A 72 -17.38 5.50 4.19
N LYS A 73 -18.52 6.14 4.44
CA LYS A 73 -18.81 7.54 4.03
C LYS A 73 -18.51 8.59 5.09
N THR A 74 -18.28 8.21 6.35
CA THR A 74 -18.20 9.16 7.48
C THR A 74 -16.81 9.77 7.74
N PHE A 75 -15.78 9.43 6.98
CA PHE A 75 -14.56 10.25 6.87
C PHE A 75 -14.68 11.17 5.66
N VAL A 76 -15.13 12.41 5.88
CA VAL A 76 -15.32 13.46 4.84
C VAL A 76 -13.98 14.12 4.47
N THR A 77 -12.92 13.34 4.34
CA THR A 77 -11.63 13.84 3.84
C THR A 77 -11.37 13.20 2.49
N ARG A 78 -11.36 14.01 1.42
CA ARG A 78 -11.10 13.54 0.05
C ARG A 78 -9.68 13.01 -0.14
N TYR A 79 -8.78 13.35 0.77
CA TYR A 79 -7.42 12.87 0.79
C TYR A 79 -6.90 12.79 2.23
N TRP A 80 -5.85 12.01 2.44
CA TRP A 80 -5.09 12.00 3.69
C TRP A 80 -3.59 11.91 3.40
N PHE A 81 -2.80 12.39 4.38
CA PHE A 81 -1.35 12.36 4.30
C PHE A 81 -0.79 11.28 5.22
N LEU A 82 0.26 10.60 4.77
CA LEU A 82 1.12 9.77 5.60
C LEU A 82 2.56 10.21 5.39
N PHE A 83 3.26 10.49 6.49
CA PHE A 83 4.69 10.83 6.47
C PHE A 83 5.48 9.75 7.21
N LEU A 84 6.53 9.25 6.58
CA LEU A 84 7.49 8.33 7.18
C LEU A 84 8.87 8.98 7.13
N THR A 85 9.51 9.14 8.29
CA THR A 85 10.82 9.81 8.38
C THR A 85 11.89 8.82 8.82
N GLN A 86 12.98 8.79 8.06
CA GLN A 86 14.26 8.17 8.36
C GLN A 86 15.29 9.29 8.63
N PRO A 87 16.43 9.00 9.28
CA PRO A 87 17.41 10.03 9.64
C PRO A 87 17.87 10.92 8.46
N ASP A 88 17.92 10.37 7.25
CA ASP A 88 18.39 11.04 6.04
C ASP A 88 17.27 11.34 5.02
N LYS A 89 16.07 10.77 5.21
CA LYS A 89 15.01 10.79 4.17
C LYS A 89 13.62 10.89 4.78
N THR A 90 12.77 11.67 4.12
CA THR A 90 11.34 11.70 4.40
C THR A 90 10.58 11.18 3.20
N PHE A 91 9.71 10.22 3.44
CA PHE A 91 8.72 9.73 2.49
C PHE A 91 7.37 10.34 2.86
N PHE A 92 6.61 10.72 1.85
CA PHE A 92 5.23 11.15 2.05
C PHE A 92 4.33 10.49 1.02
N PHE A 93 3.12 10.17 1.45
CA PHE A 93 2.06 9.65 0.62
C PHE A 93 0.86 10.57 0.78
N VAL A 94 0.27 10.94 -0.35
CA VAL A 94 -1.03 11.61 -0.38
C VAL A 94 -1.98 10.64 -1.04
N PHE A 95 -2.92 10.14 -0.27
CA PHE A 95 -3.92 9.22 -0.77
C PHE A 95 -5.14 10.02 -1.14
N PHE A 96 -5.63 9.82 -2.35
CA PHE A 96 -6.85 10.46 -2.85
C PHE A 96 -7.92 9.39 -2.93
N ARG A 97 -9.04 9.62 -2.24
CA ARG A 97 -10.19 8.75 -2.36
C ARG A 97 -10.88 9.03 -3.69
N LEU A 98 -11.03 8.00 -4.52
CA LEU A 98 -11.81 8.07 -5.75
C LEU A 98 -13.29 8.35 -5.44
N ARG A 99 -13.93 9.13 -6.31
CA ARG A 99 -15.38 9.26 -6.27
C ARG A 99 -16.04 7.98 -6.77
N ALA A 100 -17.30 7.76 -6.42
CA ALA A 100 -18.02 6.55 -6.79
C ALA A 100 -18.08 6.35 -8.32
N GLU A 101 -18.15 7.44 -9.07
CA GLU A 101 -18.12 7.46 -10.54
C GLU A 101 -16.73 7.17 -11.14
N GLU A 102 -15.66 7.21 -10.34
CA GLU A 102 -14.28 6.94 -10.73
C GLU A 102 -13.79 5.58 -10.22
N GLU A 103 -14.60 4.89 -9.41
CA GLU A 103 -14.31 3.54 -8.94
C GLU A 103 -14.31 2.57 -10.13
N PHE A 104 -13.31 1.70 -10.17
CA PHE A 104 -13.15 0.68 -11.20
C PHE A 104 -12.96 -0.69 -10.54
N GLN A 105 -13.33 -1.76 -11.26
CA GLN A 105 -13.18 -3.13 -10.79
C GLN A 105 -12.01 -3.81 -11.49
N TRP A 106 -11.33 -4.69 -10.77
CA TRP A 106 -10.34 -5.58 -11.37
C TRP A 106 -10.97 -6.36 -12.56
N PRO A 107 -10.26 -6.55 -13.69
CA PRO A 107 -8.83 -6.30 -13.91
C PRO A 107 -8.48 -4.89 -14.38
N ASP A 108 -9.47 -4.01 -14.52
CA ASP A 108 -9.23 -2.66 -15.02
C ASP A 108 -8.35 -1.89 -14.05
N ARG A 109 -7.35 -1.19 -14.60
CA ARG A 109 -6.47 -0.32 -13.83
C ARG A 109 -6.32 1.01 -14.52
N LYS A 110 -6.66 2.07 -13.80
CA LYS A 110 -6.32 3.42 -14.24
C LYS A 110 -4.81 3.62 -14.15
N ARG A 111 -4.20 3.92 -15.28
CA ARG A 111 -2.80 4.38 -15.35
C ARG A 111 -2.80 5.89 -15.30
N TYR A 112 -1.90 6.43 -14.48
CA TYR A 112 -1.75 7.86 -14.31
C TYR A 112 -0.46 8.33 -14.96
N THR A 113 -0.54 9.50 -15.55
CA THR A 113 0.59 10.24 -16.13
C THR A 113 1.26 11.09 -15.06
N ASN A 114 2.45 11.61 -15.36
CA ASN A 114 3.10 12.59 -14.50
C ASN A 114 2.28 13.89 -14.40
N ALA A 115 1.54 14.27 -15.45
CA ALA A 115 0.67 15.44 -15.41
C ALA A 115 -0.45 15.26 -14.38
N ASP A 116 -1.09 14.08 -14.35
CA ASP A 116 -2.11 13.76 -13.34
C ASP A 116 -1.54 13.83 -11.91
N ALA A 117 -0.30 13.37 -11.74
CA ALA A 117 0.40 13.44 -10.46
C ALA A 117 0.66 14.88 -10.01
N GLU A 118 1.11 15.75 -10.91
CA GLU A 118 1.33 17.17 -10.63
C GLU A 118 0.02 17.91 -10.34
N GLU A 119 -1.04 17.62 -11.07
CA GLU A 119 -2.36 18.22 -10.84
C GLU A 119 -2.90 17.89 -9.45
N LEU A 120 -2.87 16.60 -9.08
CA LEU A 120 -3.31 16.18 -7.75
C LEU A 120 -2.41 16.73 -6.65
N ALA A 121 -1.09 16.76 -6.85
CA ALA A 121 -0.17 17.37 -5.89
C ALA A 121 -0.43 18.89 -5.72
N ALA A 122 -0.72 19.60 -6.81
CA ALA A 122 -1.08 21.01 -6.78
C ALA A 122 -2.38 21.26 -6.01
N SER A 123 -3.36 20.35 -6.14
CA SER A 123 -4.67 20.46 -5.46
C SER A 123 -4.56 20.50 -3.93
N VAL A 124 -3.52 19.88 -3.36
CA VAL A 124 -3.27 19.81 -1.90
C VAL A 124 -2.07 20.64 -1.45
N ALA A 125 -1.42 21.35 -2.38
CA ALA A 125 -0.15 22.03 -2.13
C ALA A 125 -0.24 23.10 -1.03
N SER A 126 -1.39 23.74 -0.85
CA SER A 126 -1.59 24.79 0.16
C SER A 126 -1.89 24.26 1.56
N HIS A 127 -2.01 22.94 1.76
CA HIS A 127 -2.34 22.40 3.08
C HIS A 127 -1.19 22.49 4.06
N LEU A 128 -1.51 22.88 5.28
CA LEU A 128 -0.60 22.83 6.40
C LEU A 128 -0.41 21.37 6.82
N VAL A 129 0.85 20.94 6.86
CA VAL A 129 1.28 19.65 7.39
C VAL A 129 1.48 19.74 8.90
N CYS A 130 1.95 20.90 9.37
CA CYS A 130 1.96 21.30 10.78
C CYS A 130 1.76 22.82 10.88
N GLU A 131 1.77 23.38 12.09
CA GLU A 131 1.50 24.81 12.36
C GLU A 131 2.30 25.79 11.50
N THR A 132 3.47 25.39 11.01
CA THR A 132 4.42 26.27 10.30
C THR A 132 4.78 25.78 8.89
N LEU A 133 4.46 24.53 8.54
CA LEU A 133 4.94 23.88 7.33
C LEU A 133 3.80 23.61 6.35
N ILE A 134 3.90 24.19 5.16
CA ILE A 134 2.96 23.98 4.06
C ILE A 134 3.45 22.83 3.17
N PHE A 135 2.54 21.97 2.71
CA PHE A 135 2.86 20.79 1.91
C PHE A 135 3.62 21.13 0.62
N ARG A 136 3.35 22.27 -0.03
CA ARG A 136 4.11 22.77 -1.18
C ARG A 136 5.62 22.81 -0.93
N GLU A 137 6.05 23.17 0.27
CA GLU A 137 7.48 23.25 0.61
C GLU A 137 8.13 21.86 0.66
N ILE A 138 7.37 20.84 1.09
CA ILE A 138 7.78 19.44 1.03
C ILE A 138 7.82 18.97 -0.42
N LEU A 139 6.76 19.27 -1.19
CA LEU A 139 6.64 18.89 -2.59
C LEU A 139 7.79 19.46 -3.44
N ARG A 140 8.21 20.70 -3.20
CA ARG A 140 9.35 21.35 -3.89
C ARG A 140 10.68 20.65 -3.65
N ARG A 141 10.86 20.01 -2.50
CA ARG A 141 12.08 19.26 -2.12
C ARG A 141 12.00 17.78 -2.51
N ARG A 142 10.89 17.33 -3.08
CA ARG A 142 10.68 15.95 -3.52
C ARG A 142 11.73 15.59 -4.58
N SER A 143 12.56 14.60 -4.27
CA SER A 143 13.54 14.07 -5.22
C SER A 143 12.93 13.15 -6.27
N ARG A 144 11.88 12.39 -5.91
CA ARG A 144 11.14 11.45 -6.77
C ARG A 144 9.69 11.33 -6.34
N GLY A 145 8.81 11.03 -7.28
CA GLY A 145 7.41 10.71 -6.99
C GLY A 145 6.70 10.15 -8.21
N SER A 146 5.61 9.43 -7.97
CA SER A 146 4.69 8.95 -8.99
C SER A 146 3.29 8.89 -8.41
N LEU A 147 2.29 8.89 -9.29
CA LEU A 147 0.90 8.62 -8.94
C LEU A 147 0.56 7.19 -9.34
N ILE A 148 0.01 6.43 -8.41
CA ILE A 148 -0.39 5.04 -8.63
C ILE A 148 -1.83 4.84 -8.17
N SER A 149 -2.54 3.97 -8.88
CA SER A 149 -3.78 3.41 -8.35
C SER A 149 -3.46 2.56 -7.13
N LEU A 150 -4.01 2.92 -5.98
CA LEU A 150 -3.90 2.14 -4.76
C LEU A 150 -5.22 1.42 -4.51
N GLU A 151 -5.12 0.10 -4.37
CA GLU A 151 -6.24 -0.75 -3.98
C GLU A 151 -6.12 -1.04 -2.47
N GLU A 152 -7.18 -0.76 -1.71
CA GLU A 152 -7.23 -0.98 -0.27
C GLU A 152 -8.28 -2.02 0.09
N GLY A 153 -7.92 -2.96 0.97
CA GLY A 153 -8.80 -3.97 1.54
C GLY A 153 -8.71 -3.94 3.07
N ILE A 154 -9.84 -4.10 3.75
CA ILE A 154 -9.88 -4.20 5.22
C ILE A 154 -9.90 -5.68 5.57
N LEU A 155 -8.84 -6.15 6.24
CA LEU A 155 -8.78 -7.47 6.85
C LEU A 155 -9.28 -7.38 8.30
N SER A 156 -9.91 -8.45 8.79
CA SER A 156 -10.70 -8.40 10.03
C SER A 156 -9.89 -8.25 11.33
N THR A 157 -8.58 -8.51 11.35
CA THR A 157 -7.72 -8.46 12.56
C THR A 157 -6.27 -8.04 12.21
N ILE A 158 -5.62 -7.17 13.01
CA ILE A 158 -4.37 -6.44 12.61
C ILE A 158 -3.23 -6.46 13.67
N LYS A 159 -1.99 -6.82 13.27
CA LYS A 159 -0.65 -6.54 13.91
C LYS A 159 0.55 -6.72 12.93
N LEU A 160 1.57 -5.85 12.97
CA LEU A 160 2.64 -5.76 11.94
C LEU A 160 3.80 -6.78 12.06
N ARG A 161 4.17 -7.43 10.94
CA ARG A 161 5.52 -8.00 10.71
C ARG A 161 5.90 -7.91 9.22
N VAL A 162 7.08 -7.40 8.90
CA VAL A 162 7.53 -7.11 7.52
C VAL A 162 8.24 -8.31 6.92
N PHE A 163 7.81 -8.73 5.72
CA PHE A 163 8.49 -9.73 4.89
C PHE A 163 8.83 -9.11 3.53
N ALA A 164 10.00 -9.43 2.97
CA ALA A 164 10.39 -9.02 1.62
C ALA A 164 10.63 -10.29 0.79
N SER A 165 9.86 -10.45 -0.29
CA SER A 165 10.08 -11.48 -1.31
C SER A 165 10.71 -10.81 -2.53
N ILE A 166 11.85 -11.32 -2.98
CA ILE A 166 12.53 -10.89 -4.21
C ILE A 166 12.42 -12.04 -5.20
N ASP A 167 11.87 -11.78 -6.38
CA ASP A 167 11.76 -12.73 -7.47
C ASP A 167 13.16 -13.08 -8.00
N PRO A 168 13.59 -14.35 -7.96
CA PRO A 168 14.92 -14.76 -8.42
C PRO A 168 15.07 -14.78 -9.96
N SER A 169 14.03 -14.46 -10.74
CA SER A 169 14.10 -14.43 -12.22
C SER A 169 14.71 -13.15 -12.81
N LEU A 170 15.23 -12.24 -11.96
CA LEU A 170 15.81 -10.95 -12.35
C LEU A 170 17.34 -10.86 -12.21
N ASP A 171 18.05 -12.00 -12.21
CA ASP A 171 19.50 -12.08 -12.45
C ASP A 171 19.80 -12.70 -13.83
#